data_AF-W6ZFP4-F1
#
_entry.id   AF-W6ZFP4-F1
#
_cell.length_a   1.000
_cell.length_b   1.000
_cell.length_c   1.000
_cell.angle_alpha   90.00
_cell.angle_beta   90.00
_cell.angle_gamma   90.00
#
_symmetry.space_group_name_H-M   'P 1'
#
loop_
_entity.id
_entity.type
_entity.pdbx_description
1 polymer ?
#
loop_
_entity_poly.entity_id
_entity_poly.type
_entity_poly.pdbx_seq_one_letter_code
_entity_poly.pdbx_strand_id
1 'polypeptide(L)'
;MANQAPASLVEHLTASGGAEPAGFLNDIIKNLWPNICVAGSNIIKDTVEPILATTLPGPLANLRFVKIDFGHIPIGFSNVDVHKTSAGGIKLDMDMNWEGVCDFELDGKMVPKIGVERVHMKGRISVLLCPLVNVIPLIGAVQIAFLNTPSLKLDFTDAANIADFSLIDGTVRKTILGVIDSMAVLPNRFLVKLDPNTDYFKAFQPHYGVVRVTIGKATGIDVPKRGEKKSGLKKLMAKVKLEDVPDCYVKVKVGAEGQWKTSTVDNNREPEWNESHDFLVTDFEQDITVDIQDEDVVGDDDMGLGSTTIKEILLKGGTQELVLTQKGQETPGRLVIHAKFFHLVNDPQVLSSPGVQSQGQGQICGVATVLIAGVQELHGHRDELNPSVKVTWGDKTFQTAAKSYSPGTDIFNPSFDQAFTIPITTDMLANPAGFQLSLLNKTAEVGSAQVAFRDVLTAEGMILQDNFNVGNGSSIRAQIALHGVTEAQ
;
A
#
# COMPACT_ATOMS: atom_id res chain seq x y z
N MET A 1 -22.15 7.33 -21.96
CA MET A 1 -22.23 8.14 -20.73
C MET A 1 -21.85 9.57 -21.10
N ALA A 2 -22.59 10.57 -20.64
CA ALA A 2 -22.33 11.95 -21.01
C ALA A 2 -20.98 12.42 -20.45
N ASN A 3 -20.15 13.05 -21.28
CA ASN A 3 -18.95 13.78 -20.87
C ASN A 3 -19.36 14.85 -19.84
N GLN A 4 -19.27 14.54 -18.55
CA GLN A 4 -19.10 15.56 -17.53
C GLN A 4 -17.67 16.07 -17.67
N ALA A 5 -17.51 17.39 -17.84
CA ALA A 5 -16.20 18.01 -17.74
C ALA A 5 -15.58 17.58 -16.38
N PRO A 6 -14.31 17.15 -16.34
CA PRO A 6 -13.67 16.82 -15.08
C PRO A 6 -13.77 18.05 -14.18
N ALA A 7 -14.32 17.87 -12.99
CA ALA A 7 -14.25 18.90 -11.95
C ALA A 7 -12.78 19.31 -11.78
N SER A 8 -12.55 20.59 -11.54
CA SER A 8 -11.18 21.08 -11.35
C SER A 8 -10.50 20.28 -10.22
N LEU A 9 -9.18 20.08 -10.28
CA LEU A 9 -8.46 19.35 -9.22
C LEU A 9 -8.80 19.89 -7.82
N VAL A 10 -8.96 21.22 -7.71
CA VAL A 10 -9.37 21.89 -6.46
C VAL A 10 -10.78 21.47 -5.99
N GLU A 11 -11.76 21.32 -6.89
CA GLU A 11 -13.10 20.84 -6.53
C GLU A 11 -13.05 19.40 -6.00
N HIS A 12 -12.24 18.53 -6.60
CA HIS A 12 -12.03 17.17 -6.08
C HIS A 12 -11.37 17.18 -4.71
N LEU A 13 -10.35 18.01 -4.50
CA LEU A 13 -9.63 18.09 -3.24
C LEU A 13 -10.50 18.68 -2.10
N THR A 14 -11.52 19.46 -2.43
CA THR A 14 -12.37 20.16 -1.45
C THR A 14 -13.76 19.53 -1.25
N ALA A 15 -14.05 18.39 -1.89
CA ALA A 15 -15.38 17.77 -1.95
C ALA A 15 -15.91 17.13 -0.65
N SER A 16 -15.25 17.30 0.50
CA SER A 16 -15.69 16.70 1.77
C SER A 16 -17.05 17.28 2.23
N GLY A 17 -17.98 16.40 2.62
CA GLY A 17 -19.33 16.78 3.05
C GLY A 17 -19.42 17.26 4.50
N GLY A 18 -18.30 17.24 5.23
CA GLY A 18 -18.23 17.49 6.67
C GLY A 18 -18.20 16.19 7.49
N ALA A 19 -17.62 16.28 8.69
CA ALA A 19 -17.43 15.11 9.56
C ALA A 19 -18.62 14.92 10.52
N GLU A 20 -19.15 13.70 10.57
CA GLU A 20 -20.24 13.29 11.45
C GLU A 20 -19.75 12.41 12.62
N PRO A 21 -20.44 12.41 13.78
CA PRO A 21 -20.14 11.48 14.87
C PRO A 21 -20.57 10.05 14.54
N ALA A 22 -19.80 9.06 14.98
CA ALA A 22 -20.05 7.64 14.67
C ALA A 22 -20.83 6.87 15.76
N GLY A 23 -21.65 7.54 16.58
CA GLY A 23 -22.28 6.93 17.77
C GLY A 23 -23.05 5.64 17.48
N PHE A 24 -23.92 5.66 16.47
CA PHE A 24 -24.68 4.48 16.02
C PHE A 24 -23.78 3.33 15.56
N LEU A 25 -22.73 3.62 14.80
CA LEU A 25 -21.77 2.60 14.34
C LEU A 25 -21.04 1.97 15.53
N ASN A 26 -20.61 2.79 16.49
CA ASN A 26 -19.96 2.31 17.71
C ASN A 26 -20.87 1.39 18.54
N ASP A 27 -22.17 1.69 18.62
CA ASP A 27 -23.15 0.82 19.27
C ASP A 27 -23.28 -0.54 18.55
N ILE A 28 -23.32 -0.55 17.21
CA ILE A 28 -23.31 -1.80 16.44
C ILE A 28 -22.03 -2.60 16.72
N ILE A 29 -20.87 -1.95 16.63
CA ILE A 29 -19.57 -2.61 16.83
C ILE A 29 -19.47 -3.19 18.24
N LYS A 30 -19.95 -2.48 19.26
CA LYS A 30 -20.01 -2.99 20.64
C LYS A 30 -20.83 -4.27 20.75
N ASN A 31 -21.96 -4.36 20.07
CA ASN A 31 -22.80 -5.57 20.06
C ASN A 31 -22.18 -6.71 19.25
N LEU A 32 -21.46 -6.39 18.16
CA LEU A 32 -20.78 -7.37 17.32
C LEU A 32 -19.40 -7.78 17.84
N TRP A 33 -18.88 -7.11 18.87
CA TRP A 33 -17.50 -7.28 19.34
C TRP A 33 -17.11 -8.73 19.61
N PRO A 34 -17.91 -9.57 20.31
CA PRO A 34 -17.55 -10.98 20.50
C PRO A 34 -17.35 -11.74 19.18
N ASN A 35 -18.15 -11.44 18.17
CA ASN A 35 -18.07 -12.06 16.84
C ASN A 35 -16.85 -11.53 16.06
N ILE A 36 -16.57 -10.23 16.18
CA ILE A 36 -15.39 -9.58 15.61
C ILE A 36 -14.12 -10.20 16.21
N CYS A 37 -14.08 -10.44 17.53
CA CYS A 37 -12.94 -11.11 18.18
C CYS A 37 -12.69 -12.50 17.59
N VAL A 38 -13.73 -13.31 17.40
CA VAL A 38 -13.59 -14.65 16.79
C VAL A 38 -13.09 -14.55 15.35
N ALA A 39 -13.69 -13.69 14.53
CA ALA A 39 -13.28 -13.50 13.14
C ALA A 39 -11.84 -12.96 13.04
N GLY A 40 -11.49 -11.98 13.87
CA GLY A 40 -10.15 -11.40 13.97
C GLY A 40 -9.10 -12.42 14.39
N SER A 41 -9.42 -13.30 15.35
CA SER A 41 -8.52 -14.40 15.75
C SER A 41 -8.24 -15.36 14.60
N ASN A 42 -9.27 -15.70 13.81
CA ASN A 42 -9.08 -16.54 12.62
C ASN A 42 -8.22 -15.85 11.56
N ILE A 43 -8.45 -14.55 11.30
CA ILE A 43 -7.61 -13.78 10.37
C ILE A 43 -6.14 -13.76 10.83
N ILE A 44 -5.89 -13.54 12.12
CA ILE A 44 -4.52 -13.57 12.66
C ILE A 44 -3.90 -14.96 12.45
N LYS A 45 -4.63 -16.03 12.73
CA LYS A 45 -4.12 -17.40 12.57
C LYS A 45 -3.87 -17.81 11.13
N ASP A 46 -4.83 -17.54 10.26
CA ASP A 46 -4.82 -18.07 8.90
C ASP A 46 -4.03 -17.19 7.94
N THR A 47 -3.86 -15.91 8.26
CA THR A 47 -3.21 -14.93 7.37
C THR A 47 -1.97 -14.30 7.98
N VAL A 48 -2.06 -13.76 9.20
CA VAL A 48 -0.94 -13.00 9.80
C VAL A 48 0.19 -13.93 10.25
N GLU A 49 -0.11 -15.02 10.96
CA GLU A 49 0.89 -15.96 11.51
C GLU A 49 1.80 -16.59 10.44
N PRO A 50 1.30 -17.05 9.26
CA PRO A 50 2.15 -17.49 8.16
C PRO A 50 3.10 -16.40 7.64
N ILE A 51 2.64 -15.14 7.60
CA ILE A 51 3.49 -14.02 7.15
C ILE A 51 4.56 -13.71 8.21
N LEU A 52 4.22 -13.73 9.50
CA LEU A 52 5.20 -13.58 10.59
C LEU A 52 6.31 -14.63 10.49
N ALA A 53 5.96 -15.90 10.27
CA ALA A 53 6.92 -16.99 10.18
C ALA A 53 7.93 -16.85 9.01
N THR A 54 7.54 -16.14 7.94
CA THR A 54 8.40 -15.93 6.76
C THR A 54 9.16 -14.62 6.79
N THR A 55 8.73 -13.65 7.61
CA THR A 55 9.29 -12.29 7.66
C THR A 55 10.16 -12.01 8.88
N LEU A 56 9.93 -12.70 10.01
CA LEU A 56 10.68 -12.46 11.24
C LEU A 56 12.11 -13.02 11.15
N PRO A 57 13.15 -12.21 11.43
CA PRO A 57 14.54 -12.63 11.28
C PRO A 57 15.06 -13.46 12.47
N GLY A 58 16.09 -14.27 12.21
CA GLY A 58 16.93 -14.89 13.23
C GLY A 58 16.14 -15.64 14.31
N PRO A 59 16.33 -15.33 15.61
CA PRO A 59 15.69 -16.06 16.69
C PRO A 59 14.15 -15.90 16.74
N LEU A 60 13.61 -14.86 16.09
CA LEU A 60 12.16 -14.57 16.04
C LEU A 60 11.41 -15.37 14.97
N ALA A 61 12.10 -16.08 14.07
CA ALA A 61 11.48 -16.79 12.93
C ALA A 61 10.45 -17.87 13.33
N ASN A 62 10.45 -18.32 14.59
CA ASN A 62 9.51 -19.34 15.09
C ASN A 62 8.44 -18.75 16.02
N LEU A 63 8.29 -17.42 16.06
CA LEU A 63 7.29 -16.75 16.88
C LEU A 63 5.90 -17.06 16.32
N ARG A 64 5.01 -17.55 17.18
CA ARG A 64 3.61 -17.86 16.84
C ARG A 64 2.69 -17.38 17.96
N PHE A 65 1.43 -17.12 17.62
CA PHE A 65 0.44 -16.84 18.65
C PHE A 65 0.06 -18.15 19.35
N VAL A 66 0.05 -18.17 20.68
CA VAL A 66 -0.50 -19.29 21.46
C VAL A 66 -1.81 -18.91 22.16
N LYS A 67 -2.03 -17.61 22.32
CA LYS A 67 -3.28 -17.05 22.80
C LYS A 67 -3.60 -15.78 22.02
N ILE A 68 -4.86 -15.65 21.62
CA ILE A 68 -5.39 -14.45 20.96
C ILE A 68 -6.70 -14.07 21.65
N ASP A 69 -6.63 -13.09 22.54
CA ASP A 69 -7.80 -12.49 23.18
C ASP A 69 -7.76 -10.97 22.99
N PHE A 70 -8.67 -10.43 22.19
CA PHE A 70 -8.79 -8.99 21.93
C PHE A 70 -9.37 -8.21 23.12
N GLY A 71 -9.87 -8.91 24.14
CA GLY A 71 -10.49 -8.32 25.32
C GLY A 71 -11.88 -7.75 25.06
N HIS A 72 -12.34 -6.88 25.97
CA HIS A 72 -13.72 -6.40 26.03
C HIS A 72 -13.90 -4.96 25.54
N ILE A 73 -12.82 -4.25 25.19
CA ILE A 73 -12.86 -2.87 24.71
C ILE A 73 -12.92 -2.90 23.18
N PRO A 74 -14.05 -2.52 22.56
CA PRO A 74 -14.19 -2.53 21.11
C PRO A 74 -13.41 -1.41 20.43
N ILE A 75 -13.16 -1.59 19.14
CA ILE A 75 -12.69 -0.53 18.25
C ILE A 75 -13.74 0.58 18.19
N GLY A 76 -13.30 1.83 18.27
CA GLY A 76 -14.15 3.01 18.17
C GLY A 76 -13.88 3.81 16.89
N PHE A 77 -14.93 4.46 16.39
CA PHE A 77 -14.88 5.32 15.21
C PHE A 77 -15.33 6.75 15.53
N SER A 78 -14.81 7.71 14.78
CA SER A 78 -15.17 9.14 14.83
C SER A 78 -14.92 9.81 13.48
N ASN A 79 -15.36 11.06 13.35
CA ASN A 79 -15.11 11.91 12.17
C ASN A 79 -15.45 11.23 10.85
N VAL A 80 -16.68 10.71 10.73
CA VAL A 80 -17.15 10.00 9.55
C VAL A 80 -17.43 11.01 8.44
N ASP A 81 -16.79 10.84 7.29
CA ASP A 81 -17.05 11.57 6.06
C ASP A 81 -17.58 10.60 5.01
N VAL A 82 -18.72 10.92 4.41
CA VAL A 82 -19.40 10.06 3.43
C VAL A 82 -19.53 10.81 2.10
N HIS A 83 -18.97 10.22 1.05
CA HIS A 83 -19.07 10.79 -0.30
C HIS A 83 -19.34 9.71 -1.34
N LYS A 84 -19.94 10.14 -2.45
CA LYS A 84 -20.08 9.29 -3.64
C LYS A 84 -18.78 9.28 -4.41
N THR A 85 -18.35 8.11 -4.87
CA THR A 85 -17.17 7.99 -5.73
C THR A 85 -17.53 8.24 -7.19
N SER A 86 -16.53 8.59 -8.00
CA SER A 86 -16.68 8.71 -9.46
C SER A 86 -17.12 7.39 -10.12
N ALA A 87 -16.77 6.25 -9.52
CA ALA A 87 -17.23 4.92 -9.93
C ALA A 87 -18.69 4.60 -9.51
N GLY A 88 -19.42 5.56 -8.95
CA GLY A 88 -20.82 5.38 -8.51
C GLY A 88 -20.98 4.56 -7.24
N GLY A 89 -19.91 4.37 -6.46
CA GLY A 89 -19.92 3.75 -5.14
C GLY A 89 -20.16 4.76 -4.01
N ILE A 90 -20.19 4.26 -2.78
CA ILE A 90 -20.25 5.08 -1.56
C ILE A 90 -18.97 4.83 -0.77
N LYS A 91 -18.21 5.87 -0.48
CA LYS A 91 -16.99 5.81 0.33
C LYS A 91 -17.25 6.49 1.67
N LEU A 92 -16.89 5.78 2.74
CA LEU A 92 -16.98 6.24 4.12
C LEU A 92 -15.57 6.26 4.70
N ASP A 93 -15.04 7.45 4.93
CA ASP A 93 -13.75 7.62 5.59
C ASP A 93 -13.99 8.03 7.04
N MET A 94 -13.30 7.38 7.97
CA MET A 94 -13.50 7.63 9.40
C MET A 94 -12.21 7.38 10.18
N ASP A 95 -12.06 8.09 11.29
CA ASP A 95 -10.94 7.87 12.19
C ASP A 95 -11.25 6.67 13.08
N MET A 96 -10.38 5.66 13.03
CA MET A 96 -10.42 4.48 13.87
C MET A 96 -9.47 4.67 15.05
N ASN A 97 -9.95 4.40 16.26
CA ASN A 97 -9.15 4.36 17.47
C ASN A 97 -9.47 3.08 18.26
N TRP A 98 -8.44 2.32 18.60
CA TRP A 98 -8.55 1.15 19.47
C TRP A 98 -7.53 1.25 20.60
N GLU A 99 -8.05 1.34 21.82
CA GLU A 99 -7.29 1.37 23.08
C GLU A 99 -7.63 0.06 23.82
N GLY A 100 -7.23 -1.05 23.21
CA GLY A 100 -7.62 -2.39 23.63
C GLY A 100 -6.85 -2.86 24.85
N VAL A 101 -7.55 -3.42 25.84
CA VAL A 101 -6.97 -4.22 26.92
C VAL A 101 -7.12 -5.68 26.51
N CYS A 102 -6.03 -6.27 26.03
CA CYS A 102 -5.98 -7.58 25.38
C CYS A 102 -5.15 -8.58 26.18
N ASP A 103 -5.14 -9.83 25.73
CA ASP A 103 -4.24 -10.87 26.22
C ASP A 103 -3.78 -11.72 25.03
N PHE A 104 -2.78 -11.18 24.33
CA PHE A 104 -2.09 -11.92 23.27
C PHE A 104 -0.81 -12.52 23.83
N GLU A 105 -0.61 -13.80 23.56
CA GLU A 105 0.63 -14.48 23.93
C GLU A 105 1.33 -14.98 22.68
N LEU A 106 2.60 -14.62 22.56
CA LEU A 106 3.49 -15.10 21.54
C LEU A 106 4.54 -16.03 22.16
N ASP A 107 4.81 -17.13 21.48
CA ASP A 107 5.77 -18.16 21.91
C ASP A 107 6.73 -18.48 20.76
N GLY A 108 8.00 -18.70 21.09
CA GLY A 108 9.06 -19.01 20.14
C GLY A 108 10.10 -19.93 20.75
N LYS A 109 10.73 -20.79 19.94
CA LYS A 109 11.69 -21.79 20.46
C LYS A 109 12.93 -21.19 21.13
N MET A 110 13.34 -20.00 20.68
CA MET A 110 14.58 -19.32 21.12
C MET A 110 14.30 -17.99 21.81
N VAL A 111 13.03 -17.66 22.06
CA VAL A 111 12.60 -16.38 22.60
C VAL A 111 11.67 -16.69 23.78
N PRO A 112 11.82 -16.02 24.94
CA PRO A 112 10.89 -16.21 26.05
C PRO A 112 9.46 -15.90 25.60
N LYS A 113 8.48 -16.47 26.32
CA LYS A 113 7.06 -16.15 26.08
C LYS A 113 6.84 -14.65 26.25
N ILE A 114 6.20 -14.02 25.27
CA ILE A 114 5.94 -12.58 25.24
C ILE A 114 4.43 -12.38 25.34
N GLY A 115 3.99 -11.58 26.32
CA GLY A 115 2.59 -11.17 26.47
C GLY A 115 2.39 -9.74 25.96
N VAL A 116 1.28 -9.48 25.28
CA VAL A 116 0.78 -8.14 24.97
C VAL A 116 -0.51 -7.91 25.72
N GLU A 117 -0.50 -6.94 26.65
CA GLU A 117 -1.64 -6.61 27.50
C GLU A 117 -2.46 -5.42 26.99
N ARG A 118 -1.85 -4.55 26.17
CA ARG A 118 -2.58 -3.47 25.49
C ARG A 118 -2.13 -3.26 24.07
N VAL A 119 -3.10 -2.92 23.23
CA VAL A 119 -2.89 -2.43 21.88
C VAL A 119 -3.46 -1.04 21.74
N HIS A 120 -2.64 -0.11 21.25
CA HIS A 120 -3.04 1.24 20.89
C HIS A 120 -2.93 1.37 19.38
N MET A 121 -4.05 1.41 18.67
CA MET A 121 -4.06 1.53 17.22
C MET A 121 -4.90 2.72 16.79
N LYS A 122 -4.31 3.61 15.98
CA LYS A 122 -5.01 4.78 15.41
C LYS A 122 -4.71 4.90 13.93
N GLY A 123 -5.72 5.17 13.13
CA GLY A 123 -5.56 5.43 11.70
C GLY A 123 -6.88 5.84 11.06
N ARG A 124 -6.80 6.42 9.87
CA ARG A 124 -7.98 6.76 9.09
C ARG A 124 -8.34 5.60 8.16
N ILE A 125 -9.49 4.98 8.40
CA ILE A 125 -9.99 3.85 7.64
C ILE A 125 -10.98 4.34 6.57
N SER A 126 -10.96 3.67 5.43
CA SER A 126 -11.82 3.88 4.28
C SER A 126 -12.62 2.61 4.00
N VAL A 127 -13.94 2.73 4.06
CA VAL A 127 -14.88 1.68 3.70
C VAL A 127 -15.56 2.08 2.40
N LEU A 128 -15.33 1.31 1.35
CA LEU A 128 -15.92 1.53 0.04
C LEU A 128 -16.98 0.48 -0.26
N LEU A 129 -18.20 0.94 -0.51
CA LEU A 129 -19.34 0.14 -0.94
C LEU A 129 -19.47 0.29 -2.46
N CYS A 130 -18.90 -0.64 -3.22
CA CYS A 130 -18.82 -0.54 -4.67
C CYS A 130 -18.62 -1.94 -5.31
N PRO A 131 -19.38 -2.29 -6.38
CA PRO A 131 -20.39 -1.48 -7.04
C PRO A 131 -21.71 -1.45 -6.27
N LEU A 132 -22.53 -0.43 -6.50
CA LEU A 132 -23.94 -0.46 -6.12
C LEU A 132 -24.71 -1.30 -7.15
N VAL A 133 -25.65 -2.11 -6.68
CA VAL A 133 -26.45 -3.04 -7.50
C VAL A 133 -27.94 -2.86 -7.22
N ASN A 134 -28.79 -3.31 -8.14
CA ASN A 134 -30.25 -3.18 -8.03
C ASN A 134 -30.93 -4.41 -7.40
N VAL A 135 -30.16 -5.26 -6.73
CA VAL A 135 -30.64 -6.46 -6.03
C VAL A 135 -30.18 -6.37 -4.59
N ILE A 136 -31.08 -6.65 -3.63
CA ILE A 136 -30.76 -6.66 -2.19
C ILE A 136 -29.52 -7.55 -1.96
N PRO A 137 -28.46 -7.07 -1.26
CA PRO A 137 -28.44 -5.92 -0.34
C PRO A 137 -28.11 -4.55 -0.95
N LEU A 138 -28.21 -4.37 -2.27
CA LEU A 138 -27.92 -3.15 -3.04
C LEU A 138 -26.43 -2.79 -3.16
N ILE A 139 -25.57 -3.61 -2.55
CA ILE A 139 -24.12 -3.44 -2.54
C ILE A 139 -23.51 -4.76 -3.01
N GLY A 140 -22.74 -4.72 -4.09
CA GLY A 140 -22.06 -5.90 -4.62
C GLY A 140 -20.86 -6.31 -3.77
N ALA A 141 -20.03 -5.34 -3.38
CA ALA A 141 -18.87 -5.59 -2.54
C ALA A 141 -18.57 -4.43 -1.57
N VAL A 142 -17.90 -4.80 -0.48
CA VAL A 142 -17.31 -3.92 0.53
C VAL A 142 -15.79 -4.03 0.41
N GLN A 143 -15.10 -2.91 0.41
CA GLN A 143 -13.65 -2.83 0.40
C GLN A 143 -13.16 -2.00 1.56
N ILE A 144 -12.23 -2.53 2.35
CA ILE A 144 -11.74 -1.88 3.57
C ILE A 144 -10.23 -1.66 3.44
N ALA A 145 -9.78 -0.44 3.69
CA ALA A 145 -8.35 -0.10 3.76
C ALA A 145 -8.12 1.09 4.69
N PHE A 146 -6.95 1.19 5.28
CA PHE A 146 -6.44 2.43 5.82
C PHE A 146 -5.93 3.33 4.69
N LEU A 147 -6.18 4.63 4.80
CA LEU A 147 -5.65 5.61 3.85
C LEU A 147 -4.12 5.66 3.90
N ASN A 148 -3.57 5.61 5.12
CA ASN A 148 -2.13 5.60 5.41
C ASN A 148 -1.81 4.52 6.45
N THR A 149 -0.54 4.09 6.56
CA THR A 149 -0.09 3.14 7.59
C THR A 149 -0.58 3.60 8.97
N PRO A 150 -1.38 2.81 9.70
CA PRO A 150 -1.87 3.21 11.01
C PRO A 150 -0.73 3.27 12.02
N SER A 151 -0.88 4.12 13.04
CA SER A 151 -0.04 4.01 14.22
C SER A 151 -0.46 2.80 15.05
N LEU A 152 0.52 2.05 15.53
CA LEU A 152 0.34 0.90 16.41
C LEU A 152 1.26 1.08 17.61
N LYS A 153 0.86 0.92 18.85
CA LYS A 153 1.76 0.73 20.00
C LYS A 153 1.29 -0.48 20.78
N LEU A 154 2.23 -1.20 21.37
CA LEU A 154 1.97 -2.43 22.11
C LEU A 154 2.56 -2.26 23.50
N ASP A 155 1.75 -2.48 24.53
CA ASP A 155 2.24 -2.61 25.89
C ASP A 155 2.39 -4.09 26.22
N PHE A 156 3.60 -4.47 26.63
CA PHE A 156 3.95 -5.86 26.85
C PHE A 156 4.05 -6.19 28.33
N THR A 157 3.62 -7.39 28.69
CA THR A 157 3.69 -7.92 30.05
C THR A 157 5.11 -8.34 30.40
N ASP A 158 5.59 -7.99 31.60
CA ASP A 158 6.90 -8.38 32.16
C ASP A 158 8.12 -8.07 31.27
N ALA A 159 7.99 -7.11 30.36
CA ALA A 159 9.02 -6.70 29.40
C ALA A 159 10.38 -6.38 30.03
N ALA A 160 10.38 -5.85 31.26
CA ALA A 160 11.60 -5.50 31.99
C ALA A 160 12.52 -6.70 32.29
N ASN A 161 11.98 -7.92 32.29
CA ASN A 161 12.73 -9.15 32.55
C ASN A 161 13.29 -9.80 31.26
N ILE A 162 12.97 -9.26 30.09
CA ILE A 162 13.37 -9.80 28.80
C ILE A 162 14.62 -9.05 28.30
N ALA A 163 15.74 -9.77 28.16
CA ALA A 163 16.94 -9.22 27.53
C ALA A 163 16.64 -8.83 26.07
N ASP A 164 17.18 -7.70 25.61
CA ASP A 164 17.00 -7.17 24.25
C ASP A 164 15.53 -6.90 23.85
N PHE A 165 14.65 -6.69 24.83
CA PHE A 165 13.21 -6.46 24.61
C PHE A 165 12.89 -5.33 23.63
N SER A 166 13.66 -4.23 23.63
CA SER A 166 13.44 -3.11 22.71
C SER A 166 13.63 -3.49 21.25
N LEU A 167 14.55 -4.42 20.94
CA LEU A 167 14.73 -4.96 19.59
C LEU A 167 13.53 -5.82 19.20
N ILE A 168 13.01 -6.61 20.15
CA ILE A 168 11.84 -7.47 19.95
C ILE A 168 10.60 -6.62 19.67
N ASP A 169 10.29 -5.64 20.53
CA ASP A 169 9.17 -4.70 20.35
C ASP A 169 9.26 -4.03 18.97
N GLY A 170 10.40 -3.40 18.67
CA GLY A 170 10.61 -2.73 17.39
C GLY A 170 10.42 -3.65 16.18
N THR A 171 10.92 -4.89 16.26
CA THR A 171 10.79 -5.87 15.18
C THR A 171 9.36 -6.36 15.02
N VAL A 172 8.70 -6.81 16.10
CA VAL A 172 7.33 -7.31 16.08
C VAL A 172 6.37 -6.22 15.58
N ARG A 173 6.49 -5.01 16.10
CA ARG A 173 5.69 -3.86 15.68
C ARG A 173 5.87 -3.56 14.19
N LYS A 174 7.12 -3.50 13.71
CA LYS A 174 7.43 -3.26 12.29
C LYS A 174 6.85 -4.36 11.40
N THR A 175 6.94 -5.62 11.83
CA THR A 175 6.39 -6.73 11.06
C THR A 175 4.87 -6.69 11.01
N ILE A 176 4.18 -6.43 12.11
CA ILE A 176 2.71 -6.28 12.13
C ILE A 176 2.27 -5.15 11.20
N LEU A 177 2.92 -3.99 11.27
CA LEU A 177 2.64 -2.87 10.37
C LEU A 177 2.91 -3.25 8.91
N GLY A 178 3.98 -3.99 8.61
CA GLY A 178 4.24 -4.50 7.26
C GLY A 178 3.14 -5.44 6.74
N VAL A 179 2.55 -6.28 7.61
CA VAL A 179 1.41 -7.12 7.25
C VAL A 179 0.19 -6.25 6.94
N ILE A 180 -0.13 -5.30 7.82
CA ILE A 180 -1.26 -4.37 7.62
C ILE A 180 -1.07 -3.57 6.33
N ASP A 181 0.13 -3.05 6.07
CA ASP A 181 0.48 -2.33 4.84
C ASP A 181 0.21 -3.18 3.59
N SER A 182 0.61 -4.45 3.62
CA SER A 182 0.45 -5.35 2.47
C SER A 182 -1.00 -5.77 2.20
N MET A 183 -1.86 -5.75 3.21
CA MET A 183 -3.23 -6.27 3.11
C MET A 183 -4.30 -5.18 3.04
N ALA A 184 -4.08 -4.06 3.72
CA ALA A 184 -5.14 -3.12 4.07
C ALA A 184 -4.64 -1.68 4.19
N VAL A 185 -3.55 -1.28 3.56
CA VAL A 185 -3.20 0.14 3.35
C VAL A 185 -3.21 0.42 1.86
N LEU A 186 -3.76 1.56 1.46
CA LEU A 186 -3.88 1.92 0.06
C LEU A 186 -2.53 1.77 -0.70
N PRO A 187 -2.55 1.15 -1.89
CA PRO A 187 -3.72 0.75 -2.68
C PRO A 187 -4.39 -0.58 -2.28
N ASN A 188 -3.78 -1.35 -1.37
CA ASN A 188 -4.30 -2.66 -0.95
C ASN A 188 -5.62 -2.49 -0.19
N ARG A 189 -6.63 -3.27 -0.60
CA ARG A 189 -7.97 -3.27 -0.01
C ARG A 189 -8.38 -4.69 0.33
N PHE A 190 -8.89 -4.88 1.54
CA PHE A 190 -9.58 -6.10 1.90
C PHE A 190 -10.97 -6.12 1.27
N LEU A 191 -11.15 -6.96 0.24
CA LEU A 191 -12.38 -7.07 -0.54
C LEU A 191 -13.28 -8.19 0.00
N VAL A 192 -14.54 -7.85 0.29
CA VAL A 192 -15.60 -8.78 0.65
C VAL A 192 -16.74 -8.62 -0.35
N LYS A 193 -17.02 -9.65 -1.15
CA LYS A 193 -18.20 -9.69 -2.02
C LYS A 193 -19.43 -10.04 -1.18
N LEU A 194 -20.42 -9.14 -1.14
CA LEU A 194 -21.72 -9.39 -0.51
C LEU A 194 -22.64 -10.19 -1.45
N ASP A 195 -22.50 -9.98 -2.76
CA ASP A 195 -23.03 -10.87 -3.79
C ASP A 195 -21.85 -11.63 -4.43
N PRO A 196 -21.78 -12.97 -4.30
CA PRO A 196 -20.74 -13.79 -4.92
C PRO A 196 -20.62 -13.59 -6.45
N ASN A 197 -21.70 -13.18 -7.12
CA ASN A 197 -21.73 -12.92 -8.56
C ASN A 197 -21.28 -11.50 -8.94
N THR A 198 -20.86 -10.69 -7.96
CA THR A 198 -20.37 -9.33 -8.22
C THR A 198 -19.21 -9.36 -9.19
N ASP A 199 -19.39 -8.63 -10.29
CA ASP A 199 -18.35 -8.47 -11.29
C ASP A 199 -17.16 -7.69 -10.74
N TYR A 200 -16.01 -8.35 -10.65
CA TYR A 200 -14.79 -7.78 -10.09
C TYR A 200 -14.35 -6.50 -10.80
N PHE A 201 -14.53 -6.44 -12.13
CA PHE A 201 -14.14 -5.28 -12.93
C PHE A 201 -14.90 -4.00 -12.50
N LYS A 202 -16.12 -4.15 -11.96
CA LYS A 202 -16.92 -3.04 -11.43
C LYS A 202 -16.60 -2.70 -9.97
N ALA A 203 -16.02 -3.64 -9.23
CA ALA A 203 -15.57 -3.41 -7.86
C ALA A 203 -14.19 -2.73 -7.84
N PHE A 204 -13.33 -3.05 -8.80
CA PHE A 204 -11.99 -2.48 -8.90
C PHE A 204 -12.00 -0.95 -8.94
N GLN A 205 -11.10 -0.33 -8.17
CA GLN A 205 -10.90 1.12 -8.19
C GLN A 205 -9.57 1.45 -8.86
N PRO A 206 -9.57 2.15 -10.01
CA PRO A 206 -8.33 2.60 -10.62
C PRO A 206 -7.66 3.69 -9.77
N HIS A 207 -6.36 3.85 -9.95
CA HIS A 207 -5.64 5.02 -9.42
C HIS A 207 -6.19 6.30 -10.04
N TYR A 208 -6.16 7.40 -9.29
CA TYR A 208 -6.56 8.73 -9.77
C TYR A 208 -5.54 9.32 -10.74
N GLY A 209 -4.27 8.95 -10.60
CA GLY A 209 -3.18 9.57 -11.33
C GLY A 209 -1.81 9.20 -10.79
N VAL A 210 -0.83 10.00 -11.19
CA VAL A 210 0.56 9.93 -10.73
C VAL A 210 0.90 11.23 -10.01
N VAL A 211 1.58 11.14 -8.87
CA VAL A 211 2.20 12.29 -8.23
C VAL A 211 3.71 12.20 -8.41
N ARG A 212 4.29 13.22 -9.05
CA ARG A 212 5.73 13.40 -9.18
C ARG A 212 6.22 14.21 -7.99
N VAL A 213 6.90 13.56 -7.07
CA VAL A 213 7.50 14.18 -5.89
C VAL A 213 8.95 14.52 -6.21
N THR A 214 9.37 15.75 -5.96
CA THR A 214 10.76 16.20 -6.10
C THR A 214 11.30 16.61 -4.74
N ILE A 215 12.40 15.99 -4.33
CA ILE A 215 13.13 16.36 -3.11
C ILE A 215 14.08 17.47 -3.48
N GLY A 216 13.80 18.68 -2.96
CA GLY A 216 14.60 19.87 -3.23
C GLY A 216 15.83 19.89 -2.34
N LYS A 217 15.77 20.68 -1.26
CA LYS A 217 16.88 20.90 -0.35
C LYS A 217 16.47 20.85 1.10
N ALA A 218 17.41 20.50 1.97
CA ALA A 218 17.25 20.62 3.41
C ALA A 218 18.12 21.73 3.99
N THR A 219 17.75 22.24 5.16
CA THR A 219 18.54 23.18 5.95
C THR A 219 18.42 22.85 7.42
N GLY A 220 19.42 23.22 8.24
CA GLY A 220 19.36 23.03 9.69
C GLY A 220 19.42 21.56 10.12
N ILE A 221 20.08 20.72 9.31
CA ILE A 221 20.29 19.30 9.61
C ILE A 221 21.46 19.18 10.59
N ASP A 222 21.13 18.84 11.84
CA ASP A 222 22.11 18.61 12.91
C ASP A 222 22.28 17.10 13.14
N VAL A 223 23.54 16.67 13.28
CA VAL A 223 23.87 15.30 13.70
C VAL A 223 23.36 15.08 15.13
N PRO A 224 22.63 13.98 15.41
CA PRO A 224 22.19 13.68 16.77
C PRO A 224 23.37 13.69 17.74
N LYS A 225 23.30 14.49 18.81
CA LYS A 225 24.31 14.45 19.89
C LYS A 225 24.25 13.08 20.56
N ARG A 226 25.08 12.13 20.15
CA ARG A 226 25.16 10.80 20.80
C ARG A 226 25.36 10.99 22.30
N GLY A 227 24.40 10.51 23.08
CA GLY A 227 24.53 10.32 24.52
C GLY A 227 25.82 9.54 24.81
N GLU A 228 26.55 10.02 25.80
CA GLU A 228 27.93 9.65 26.09
C GLU A 228 28.12 8.15 26.41
N LYS A 229 28.42 7.33 25.40
CA LYS A 229 29.19 6.10 25.58
C LYS A 229 30.38 6.11 24.62
N LYS A 230 31.32 7.04 24.87
CA LYS A 230 32.60 7.08 24.16
C LYS A 230 33.48 5.93 24.68
N SER A 231 33.63 4.88 23.86
CA SER A 231 34.78 3.95 23.94
C SER A 231 36.08 4.76 24.08
N GLY A 232 37.02 4.29 24.92
CA GLY A 232 38.27 4.98 25.24
C GLY A 232 39.11 5.38 24.02
N LEU A 233 38.90 4.72 22.88
CA LEU A 233 39.57 5.01 21.62
C LEU A 233 39.03 6.30 20.94
N LYS A 234 37.73 6.60 21.04
CA LYS A 234 37.12 7.84 20.47
C LYS A 234 37.45 9.09 21.31
N LYS A 235 37.80 8.93 22.60
CA LYS A 235 38.35 10.03 23.43
C LYS A 235 39.72 10.51 22.96
N LEU A 236 40.54 9.63 22.37
CA LEU A 236 41.85 9.99 21.83
C LEU A 236 41.72 10.73 20.49
N MET A 237 40.70 10.39 19.69
CA MET A 237 40.43 11.01 18.38
C MET A 237 39.64 12.33 18.46
N ALA A 238 38.90 12.58 19.54
CA ALA A 238 38.18 13.83 19.78
C ALA A 238 39.07 15.09 19.97
N LYS A 239 40.42 14.92 19.98
CA LYS A 239 41.38 16.04 20.00
C LYS A 239 41.71 16.59 18.62
N VAL A 240 41.28 15.93 17.54
CA VAL A 240 41.32 16.48 16.18
C VAL A 240 39.91 16.94 15.86
N LYS A 241 39.69 18.26 15.74
CA LYS A 241 38.40 18.85 15.40
C LYS A 241 38.04 18.54 13.93
N LEU A 242 37.66 17.30 13.64
CA LEU A 242 36.77 17.04 12.50
C LEU A 242 35.36 17.24 13.05
N GLU A 243 34.66 18.27 12.55
CA GLU A 243 33.22 18.32 12.76
C GLU A 243 32.62 17.13 11.99
N ASP A 244 31.82 16.29 12.66
CA ASP A 244 30.96 15.34 11.96
C ASP A 244 29.98 16.18 11.13
N VAL A 245 30.06 16.05 9.81
CA VAL A 245 29.12 16.62 8.86
C VAL A 245 28.41 15.43 8.21
N PRO A 246 27.08 15.40 8.19
CA PRO A 246 26.34 14.22 7.74
C PRO A 246 26.45 14.00 6.23
N ASP A 247 26.35 12.73 5.83
CA ASP A 247 26.21 12.26 4.46
C ASP A 247 24.72 11.96 4.21
N CYS A 248 23.96 12.98 3.79
CA CYS A 248 22.50 12.93 3.84
C CYS A 248 21.87 12.29 2.60
N TYR A 249 20.88 11.44 2.83
CA TYR A 249 19.94 11.01 1.79
C TYR A 249 18.50 11.01 2.33
N VAL A 250 17.51 11.00 1.45
CA VAL A 250 16.09 11.01 1.82
C VAL A 250 15.43 9.72 1.37
N LYS A 251 14.70 9.09 2.30
CA LYS A 251 13.76 8.02 2.01
C LYS A 251 12.35 8.60 1.88
N VAL A 252 11.67 8.30 0.78
CA VAL A 252 10.32 8.81 0.47
C VAL A 252 9.34 7.65 0.36
N LYS A 253 8.19 7.74 1.02
CA LYS A 253 7.11 6.74 0.98
C LYS A 253 5.77 7.42 0.71
N VAL A 254 4.97 6.84 -0.19
CA VAL A 254 3.58 7.22 -0.47
C VAL A 254 2.71 5.96 -0.42
N GLY A 255 1.74 5.91 0.51
CA GLY A 255 0.91 4.71 0.70
C GLY A 255 1.73 3.44 0.99
N ALA A 256 1.27 2.30 0.48
CA ALA A 256 1.98 1.01 0.58
C ALA A 256 2.96 0.75 -0.59
N GLU A 257 3.25 1.75 -1.42
CA GLU A 257 4.24 1.64 -2.49
C GLU A 257 5.67 1.49 -1.91
N GLY A 258 6.58 0.92 -2.70
CA GLY A 258 7.98 0.77 -2.33
C GLY A 258 8.63 2.11 -2.00
N GLN A 259 9.51 2.11 -0.99
CA GLN A 259 10.23 3.31 -0.59
C GLN A 259 11.27 3.69 -1.65
N TRP A 260 11.28 4.96 -2.05
CA TRP A 260 12.31 5.53 -2.91
C TRP A 260 13.43 6.15 -2.06
N LYS A 261 14.69 5.93 -2.44
CA LYS A 261 15.89 6.51 -1.81
C LYS A 261 16.55 7.47 -2.82
N THR A 262 16.82 8.71 -2.42
CA THR A 262 17.62 9.65 -3.21
C THR A 262 19.10 9.23 -3.27
N SER A 263 19.90 9.88 -4.10
CA SER A 263 21.35 9.84 -3.93
C SER A 263 21.78 10.44 -2.57
N THR A 264 22.96 10.07 -2.13
CA THR A 264 23.60 10.61 -0.92
C THR A 264 24.38 11.87 -1.28
N VAL A 265 24.21 12.92 -0.49
CA VAL A 265 24.97 14.17 -0.57
C VAL A 265 25.97 14.21 0.58
N ASP A 266 27.24 14.02 0.25
CA ASP A 266 28.29 13.88 1.25
C ASP A 266 28.61 15.20 1.97
N ASN A 267 28.85 15.12 3.27
CA ASN A 267 29.38 16.17 4.13
C ASN A 267 28.68 17.53 3.96
N ASN A 268 27.34 17.55 4.02
CA ASN A 268 26.57 18.78 3.86
C ASN A 268 25.39 18.90 4.84
N ARG A 269 25.34 19.99 5.63
CA ARG A 269 24.19 20.31 6.53
C ARG A 269 23.04 21.03 5.82
N GLU A 270 23.26 21.43 4.58
CA GLU A 270 22.28 22.03 3.67
C GLU A 270 22.28 21.27 2.31
N PRO A 271 21.98 19.96 2.32
CA PRO A 271 22.02 19.14 1.11
C PRO A 271 20.94 19.56 0.11
N GLU A 272 21.28 19.50 -1.19
CA GLU A 272 20.34 19.68 -2.30
C GLU A 272 20.39 18.42 -3.19
N TRP A 273 19.23 17.79 -3.40
CA TRP A 273 19.12 16.58 -4.23
C TRP A 273 18.57 16.91 -5.61
N ASN A 274 17.47 17.66 -5.66
CA ASN A 274 16.74 17.98 -6.90
C ASN A 274 16.37 16.72 -7.72
N GLU A 275 16.09 15.62 -7.02
CA GLU A 275 15.70 14.35 -7.62
C GLU A 275 14.19 14.16 -7.56
N SER A 276 13.62 13.47 -8.54
CA SER A 276 12.19 13.21 -8.63
C SER A 276 11.86 11.73 -8.71
N HIS A 277 10.70 11.36 -8.16
CA HIS A 277 10.11 10.04 -8.33
C HIS A 277 8.59 10.15 -8.49
N ASP A 278 8.04 9.21 -9.25
CA ASP A 278 6.62 9.16 -9.58
C ASP A 278 5.95 8.06 -8.77
N PHE A 279 4.89 8.40 -8.03
CA PHE A 279 4.09 7.46 -7.24
C PHE A 279 2.66 7.39 -7.77
N LEU A 280 2.03 6.23 -7.67
CA LEU A 280 0.62 6.06 -8.05
C LEU A 280 -0.32 6.56 -6.95
N VAL A 281 -1.27 7.42 -7.31
CA VAL A 281 -2.21 8.02 -6.35
C VAL A 281 -3.51 7.26 -6.34
N THR A 282 -3.87 6.71 -5.18
CA THR A 282 -5.17 6.04 -4.97
C THR A 282 -6.15 6.92 -4.21
N ASP A 283 -5.62 7.80 -3.36
CA ASP A 283 -6.37 8.82 -2.64
C ASP A 283 -5.50 10.05 -2.41
N PHE A 284 -6.10 11.25 -2.46
CA PHE A 284 -5.35 12.49 -2.23
C PHE A 284 -5.04 12.73 -0.74
N GLU A 285 -5.72 12.04 0.17
CA GLU A 285 -5.40 12.06 1.61
C GLU A 285 -4.23 11.11 1.96
N GLN A 286 -3.60 10.46 0.96
CA GLN A 286 -2.39 9.69 1.20
C GLN A 286 -1.22 10.61 1.62
N ASP A 287 -0.42 10.13 2.56
CA ASP A 287 0.75 10.82 3.08
C ASP A 287 1.94 10.67 2.14
N ILE A 288 2.63 11.77 1.89
CA ILE A 288 4.02 11.80 1.42
C ILE A 288 4.88 11.89 2.67
N THR A 289 5.52 10.78 3.03
CA THR A 289 6.45 10.71 4.16
C THR A 289 7.88 10.82 3.66
N VAL A 290 8.67 11.68 4.28
CA VAL A 290 10.08 11.91 3.97
C VAL A 290 10.93 11.75 5.22
N ASP A 291 11.94 10.90 5.14
CA ASP A 291 12.81 10.53 6.26
C ASP A 291 14.27 10.76 5.84
N ILE A 292 14.92 11.75 6.45
CA ILE A 292 16.32 12.08 6.19
C ILE A 292 17.21 11.20 7.05
N GLN A 293 18.21 10.60 6.43
CA GLN A 293 19.11 9.62 7.03
C GLN A 293 20.55 10.03 6.78
N ASP A 294 21.42 9.76 7.74
CA ASP A 294 22.88 9.89 7.61
C ASP A 294 23.45 8.54 7.15
N GLU A 295 24.12 8.48 6.00
CA GLU A 295 24.71 7.23 5.49
C GLU A 295 25.98 6.88 6.27
N ASP A 296 25.86 5.89 7.16
CA ASP A 296 26.89 5.61 8.16
C ASP A 296 27.30 4.13 8.12
N VAL A 297 28.61 3.84 8.23
CA VAL A 297 29.16 2.48 8.04
C VAL A 297 28.60 1.43 9.03
N VAL A 298 28.09 1.90 10.18
CA VAL A 298 27.57 1.05 11.28
C VAL A 298 26.04 1.07 11.37
N GLY A 299 25.37 1.67 10.38
CA GLY A 299 23.92 1.79 10.27
C GLY A 299 23.47 3.24 10.34
N ASP A 300 22.51 3.59 9.48
CA ASP A 300 22.11 4.97 9.25
C ASP A 300 21.42 5.60 10.47
N ASP A 301 21.80 6.84 10.80
CA ASP A 301 21.21 7.60 11.91
C ASP A 301 20.03 8.44 11.38
N ASP A 302 18.87 8.38 12.06
CA ASP A 302 17.67 9.19 11.75
C ASP A 302 17.92 10.67 12.03
N MET A 303 17.87 11.48 10.98
CA MET A 303 18.10 12.92 11.03
C MET A 303 16.82 13.74 11.07
N GLY A 304 15.67 13.14 10.76
CA GLY A 304 14.39 13.81 10.86
C GLY A 304 13.35 13.32 9.87
N LEU A 305 12.14 13.17 10.39
CA LEU A 305 10.93 12.79 9.68
C LEU A 305 10.04 14.01 9.42
N GLY A 306 9.60 14.17 8.18
CA GLY A 306 8.56 15.10 7.77
C GLY A 306 7.44 14.39 7.02
N SER A 307 6.25 14.98 7.01
CA SER A 307 5.13 14.48 6.20
C SER A 307 4.17 15.59 5.81
N THR A 308 3.42 15.36 4.73
CA THR A 308 2.24 16.13 4.31
C THR A 308 1.35 15.22 3.46
N THR A 309 0.09 15.55 3.26
CA THR A 309 -0.75 14.80 2.32
C THR A 309 -0.57 15.29 0.89
N ILE A 310 -0.84 14.43 -0.10
CA ILE A 310 -0.86 14.82 -1.51
C ILE A 310 -1.80 16.02 -1.71
N LYS A 311 -2.98 15.99 -1.08
CA LYS A 311 -3.95 17.08 -1.10
C LYS A 311 -3.36 18.39 -0.58
N GLU A 312 -2.73 18.38 0.59
CA GLU A 312 -2.19 19.58 1.21
C GLU A 312 -1.14 20.27 0.35
N ILE A 313 -0.17 19.51 -0.17
CA ILE A 313 0.90 20.10 -0.99
C ILE A 313 0.35 20.62 -2.32
N LEU A 314 -0.60 19.92 -2.96
CA LEU A 314 -1.20 20.37 -4.20
C LEU A 314 -2.05 21.65 -3.99
N LEU A 315 -2.81 21.74 -2.90
CA LEU A 315 -3.56 22.95 -2.54
C LEU A 315 -2.64 24.15 -2.22
N LYS A 316 -1.41 23.91 -1.78
CA LYS A 316 -0.38 24.94 -1.57
C LYS A 316 0.39 25.32 -2.85
N GLY A 317 -0.07 24.88 -4.02
CA GLY A 317 0.58 25.16 -5.30
C GLY A 317 1.75 24.24 -5.62
N GLY A 318 1.82 23.07 -4.99
CA GLY A 318 2.79 22.02 -5.31
C GLY A 318 4.18 22.22 -4.70
N THR A 319 4.36 23.14 -3.76
CA THR A 319 5.64 23.33 -3.04
C THR A 319 5.39 23.52 -1.55
N GLN A 320 6.16 22.83 -0.71
CA GLN A 320 6.05 22.95 0.73
C GLN A 320 7.42 22.81 1.41
N GLU A 321 7.65 23.63 2.42
CA GLU A 321 8.73 23.43 3.39
C GLU A 321 8.16 22.64 4.58
N LEU A 322 8.75 21.48 4.84
CA LEU A 322 8.37 20.59 5.93
C LEU A 322 9.26 20.83 7.14
N VAL A 323 8.63 20.88 8.32
CA VAL A 323 9.34 20.83 9.61
C VAL A 323 9.72 19.39 9.88
N LEU A 324 10.99 19.15 10.18
CA LEU A 324 11.47 17.82 10.53
C LEU A 324 11.29 17.55 12.02
N THR A 325 11.00 16.29 12.34
CA THR A 325 10.81 15.83 13.72
C THR A 325 11.69 14.61 13.99
N GLN A 326 12.21 14.51 15.21
CA GLN A 326 12.89 13.32 15.70
C GLN A 326 12.20 12.84 16.97
N LYS A 327 11.80 11.57 17.02
CA LYS A 327 11.07 10.99 18.17
C LYS A 327 9.87 11.83 18.62
N GLY A 328 9.18 12.46 17.66
CA GLY A 328 8.01 13.32 17.90
C GLY A 328 8.31 14.70 18.47
N GLN A 329 9.56 15.17 18.43
CA GLN A 329 9.95 16.53 18.77
C GLN A 329 10.44 17.26 17.53
N GLU A 330 10.02 18.52 17.35
CA GLU A 330 10.50 19.36 16.24
C GLU A 330 12.00 19.61 16.33
N THR A 331 12.66 19.63 15.18
CA THR A 331 14.06 20.01 15.05
C THR A 331 14.17 21.37 14.32
N PRO A 332 15.35 22.01 14.33
CA PRO A 332 15.63 23.14 13.44
C PRO A 332 15.58 22.76 11.95
N GLY A 333 15.64 21.46 11.64
CA GLY A 333 15.66 20.92 10.28
C GLY A 333 14.42 21.29 9.48
N ARG A 334 14.64 21.71 8.24
CA ARG A 334 13.59 22.00 7.25
C ARG A 334 13.92 21.27 5.95
N LEU A 335 12.90 20.78 5.26
CA LEU A 335 13.04 20.15 3.94
C LEU A 335 12.04 20.73 2.96
N VAL A 336 12.52 21.25 1.84
CA VAL A 336 11.68 21.71 0.74
C VAL A 336 11.38 20.56 -0.20
N ILE A 337 10.09 20.30 -0.42
CA ILE A 337 9.60 19.31 -1.38
C ILE A 337 8.66 19.97 -2.39
N HIS A 338 8.61 19.39 -3.59
CA HIS A 338 7.67 19.77 -4.64
C HIS A 338 6.83 18.57 -5.06
N ALA A 339 5.58 18.81 -5.47
CA ALA A 339 4.68 17.79 -6.00
C ALA A 339 3.93 18.34 -7.22
N LYS A 340 3.86 17.52 -8.27
CA LYS A 340 3.01 17.73 -9.45
C LYS A 340 2.11 16.53 -9.65
N PHE A 341 0.85 16.77 -10.01
CA PHE A 341 -0.11 15.70 -10.26
C PHE A 341 -0.38 15.52 -11.76
N PHE A 342 -0.50 14.28 -12.19
CA PHE A 342 -0.79 13.89 -13.56
C PHE A 342 -2.02 12.99 -13.59
N HIS A 343 -3.05 13.36 -14.35
CA HIS A 343 -4.25 12.57 -14.55
C HIS A 343 -3.98 11.34 -15.42
N LEU A 344 -4.66 10.22 -15.13
CA LEU A 344 -4.78 9.13 -16.09
C LEU A 344 -5.78 9.51 -17.19
N VAL A 345 -5.41 9.31 -18.46
CA VAL A 345 -6.24 9.64 -19.61
C VAL A 345 -6.33 8.50 -20.61
N ASN A 346 -7.50 8.36 -21.24
CA ASN A 346 -7.77 7.36 -22.26
C ASN A 346 -7.54 7.98 -23.65
N ASP A 347 -6.31 8.46 -23.89
CA ASP A 347 -5.89 9.01 -25.18
C ASP A 347 -4.71 8.19 -25.75
N PRO A 348 -4.92 7.45 -26.86
CA PRO A 348 -3.87 6.62 -27.45
C PRO A 348 -2.71 7.45 -28.01
N GLN A 349 -2.90 8.75 -28.29
CA GLN A 349 -1.83 9.63 -28.75
C GLN A 349 -0.77 9.86 -27.68
N VAL A 350 -1.18 9.93 -26.40
CA VAL A 350 -0.27 10.13 -25.26
C VAL A 350 0.71 8.96 -25.14
N LEU A 351 0.23 7.71 -25.32
CA LEU A 351 1.10 6.52 -25.30
C LEU A 351 1.85 6.30 -26.61
N SER A 352 1.35 6.83 -27.74
CA SER A 352 2.04 6.72 -29.03
C SER A 352 3.14 7.78 -29.20
N SER A 353 3.12 8.86 -28.41
CA SER A 353 4.06 9.97 -28.48
C SER A 353 4.35 10.56 -27.08
N PRO A 354 4.99 9.78 -26.18
CA PRO A 354 5.12 10.14 -24.76
C PRO A 354 6.09 11.32 -24.48
N GLY A 355 6.86 11.76 -25.48
CA GLY A 355 7.95 12.73 -25.33
C GLY A 355 7.54 14.17 -24.92
N VAL A 356 6.25 14.48 -24.79
CA VAL A 356 5.77 15.82 -24.40
C VAL A 356 5.68 15.99 -22.88
N GLN A 357 5.46 14.92 -22.11
CA GLN A 357 5.15 14.99 -20.67
C GLN A 357 6.10 14.20 -19.76
N SER A 358 6.86 13.26 -20.33
CA SER A 358 7.93 12.52 -19.65
C SER A 358 9.28 13.07 -20.08
N GLN A 359 9.80 14.08 -19.37
CA GLN A 359 11.06 14.76 -19.71
C GLN A 359 12.31 14.06 -19.14
N GLY A 360 12.15 13.10 -18.22
CA GLY A 360 13.24 12.39 -17.55
C GLY A 360 13.22 10.87 -17.77
N GLN A 361 14.39 10.24 -17.67
CA GLN A 361 14.53 8.79 -17.69
C GLN A 361 13.82 8.18 -16.46
N GLY A 362 13.02 7.13 -16.66
CA GLY A 362 12.29 6.44 -15.59
C GLY A 362 10.98 7.11 -15.14
N GLN A 363 10.59 8.24 -15.73
CA GLN A 363 9.30 8.88 -15.47
C GLN A 363 8.13 8.06 -16.04
N ILE A 364 7.03 8.04 -15.30
CA ILE A 364 5.80 7.39 -15.73
C ILE A 364 5.17 8.23 -16.84
N CYS A 365 4.88 7.60 -17.97
CA CYS A 365 4.15 8.19 -19.11
C CYS A 365 2.79 7.51 -19.34
N GLY A 366 2.52 6.41 -18.63
CA GLY A 366 1.27 5.68 -18.70
C GLY A 366 1.16 4.64 -17.60
N VAL A 367 0.01 3.99 -17.52
CA VAL A 367 -0.24 2.88 -16.60
C VAL A 367 -0.98 1.79 -17.34
N ALA A 368 -0.46 0.56 -17.26
CA ALA A 368 -1.21 -0.63 -17.67
C ALA A 368 -1.79 -1.31 -16.43
N THR A 369 -3.05 -1.74 -16.50
CA THR A 369 -3.71 -2.48 -15.42
C THR A 369 -4.27 -3.78 -15.98
N VAL A 370 -3.84 -4.91 -15.41
CA VAL A 370 -4.35 -6.25 -15.73
C VAL A 370 -5.17 -6.75 -14.55
N LEU A 371 -6.48 -6.91 -14.74
CA LEU A 371 -7.40 -7.46 -13.76
C LEU A 371 -7.68 -8.93 -14.10
N ILE A 372 -7.40 -9.84 -13.17
CA ILE A 372 -7.74 -11.25 -13.27
C ILE A 372 -8.95 -11.53 -12.38
N ALA A 373 -10.12 -11.67 -12.99
CA ALA A 373 -11.34 -11.99 -12.24
C ALA A 373 -11.35 -13.47 -11.83
N GLY A 374 -11.04 -14.38 -12.76
CA GLY A 374 -11.13 -15.81 -12.51
C GLY A 374 -10.71 -16.66 -13.69
N VAL A 375 -10.81 -17.97 -13.51
CA VAL A 375 -10.72 -18.96 -14.58
C VAL A 375 -12.05 -19.68 -14.68
N GLN A 376 -12.40 -20.13 -15.88
CA GLN A 376 -13.62 -20.89 -16.15
C GLN A 376 -13.26 -22.26 -16.71
N GLU A 377 -14.07 -23.25 -16.35
CA GLU A 377 -14.06 -24.60 -16.92
C GLU A 377 -12.70 -25.31 -16.79
N LEU A 378 -12.13 -25.35 -15.57
CA LEU A 378 -10.98 -26.22 -15.31
C LEU A 378 -11.36 -27.71 -15.35
N HIS A 379 -10.39 -28.55 -15.69
CA HIS A 379 -10.54 -30.00 -15.74
C HIS A 379 -9.51 -30.71 -14.87
N GLY A 380 -9.86 -31.90 -14.37
CA GLY A 380 -9.00 -32.73 -13.54
C GLY A 380 -9.64 -33.15 -12.22
N HIS A 381 -8.86 -33.78 -11.35
CA HIS A 381 -9.31 -34.14 -10.00
C HIS A 381 -9.27 -32.91 -9.09
N ARG A 382 -10.42 -32.59 -8.46
CA ARG A 382 -10.60 -31.39 -7.63
C ARG A 382 -9.52 -31.19 -6.56
N ASP A 383 -9.04 -32.29 -5.97
CA ASP A 383 -8.09 -32.28 -4.85
C ASP A 383 -6.63 -32.09 -5.33
N GLU A 384 -6.40 -32.22 -6.65
CA GLU A 384 -5.10 -32.01 -7.29
C GLU A 384 -4.98 -30.63 -7.94
N LEU A 385 -6.10 -29.92 -8.11
CA LEU A 385 -6.15 -28.59 -8.68
C LEU A 385 -5.57 -27.56 -7.71
N ASN A 386 -4.55 -26.86 -8.18
CA ASN A 386 -3.97 -25.69 -7.55
C ASN A 386 -3.74 -24.57 -8.58
N PRO A 387 -4.82 -24.00 -9.15
CA PRO A 387 -4.70 -23.04 -10.24
C PRO A 387 -4.20 -21.67 -9.78
N SER A 388 -3.41 -21.02 -10.63
CA SER A 388 -3.06 -19.59 -10.55
C SER A 388 -2.89 -19.02 -11.97
N VAL A 389 -2.94 -17.70 -12.10
CA VAL A 389 -2.72 -17.01 -13.37
C VAL A 389 -1.44 -16.18 -13.27
N LYS A 390 -0.51 -16.44 -14.18
CA LYS A 390 0.72 -15.67 -14.36
C LYS A 390 0.51 -14.67 -15.49
N VAL A 391 0.78 -13.40 -15.21
CA VAL A 391 0.72 -12.29 -16.16
C VAL A 391 2.15 -11.87 -16.49
N THR A 392 2.50 -11.88 -17.77
CA THR A 392 3.81 -11.41 -18.25
C THR A 392 3.63 -10.27 -19.25
N TRP A 393 4.41 -9.21 -19.08
CA TRP A 393 4.51 -8.12 -20.04
C TRP A 393 5.96 -7.65 -20.16
N GLY A 394 6.61 -7.95 -21.29
CA GLY A 394 8.04 -7.75 -21.45
C GLY A 394 8.82 -8.64 -20.48
N ASP A 395 9.66 -8.02 -19.65
CA ASP A 395 10.43 -8.66 -18.58
C ASP A 395 9.67 -8.77 -17.25
N LYS A 396 8.56 -8.04 -17.10
CA LYS A 396 7.77 -8.03 -15.87
C LYS A 396 6.86 -9.25 -15.80
N THR A 397 6.84 -9.90 -14.64
CA THR A 397 5.99 -11.07 -14.38
C THR A 397 5.31 -10.93 -13.03
N PHE A 398 4.03 -11.24 -12.99
CA PHE A 398 3.19 -11.25 -11.80
C PHE A 398 2.37 -12.54 -11.75
N GLN A 399 1.91 -12.95 -10.58
CA GLN A 399 1.13 -14.17 -10.43
C GLN A 399 0.06 -14.00 -9.35
N THR A 400 -1.14 -14.52 -9.62
CA THR A 400 -2.21 -14.54 -8.62
C THR A 400 -1.91 -15.53 -7.50
N ALA A 401 -2.50 -15.31 -6.33
CA ALA A 401 -2.47 -16.35 -5.28
C ALA A 401 -3.10 -17.65 -5.80
N ALA A 402 -2.40 -18.77 -5.59
CA ALA A 402 -2.92 -20.07 -5.99
C ALA A 402 -4.15 -20.44 -5.14
N LYS A 403 -5.15 -21.04 -5.77
CA LYS A 403 -6.34 -21.54 -5.08
C LYS A 403 -6.22 -23.04 -4.87
N SER A 404 -6.73 -23.54 -3.74
CA SER A 404 -6.87 -24.97 -3.49
C SER A 404 -8.32 -25.26 -3.15
N TYR A 405 -8.76 -26.48 -3.40
CA TYR A 405 -10.10 -26.89 -3.04
C TYR A 405 -10.32 -26.82 -1.52
N SER A 406 -11.47 -26.25 -1.14
CA SER A 406 -12.03 -26.31 0.20
C SER A 406 -13.55 -26.45 0.10
N PRO A 407 -14.23 -27.03 1.12
CA PRO A 407 -15.69 -27.15 1.09
C PRO A 407 -16.38 -25.80 0.83
N GLY A 408 -17.22 -25.73 -0.20
CA GLY A 408 -17.89 -24.50 -0.63
C GLY A 408 -17.17 -23.69 -1.72
N THR A 409 -15.95 -24.07 -2.09
CA THR A 409 -15.20 -23.44 -3.20
C THR A 409 -15.50 -24.14 -4.52
N ASP A 410 -15.90 -23.37 -5.54
CA ASP A 410 -15.90 -23.85 -6.92
C ASP A 410 -14.46 -23.81 -7.49
N ILE A 411 -13.72 -24.89 -7.26
CA ILE A 411 -12.35 -25.02 -7.74
C ILE A 411 -12.26 -25.15 -9.27
N PHE A 412 -13.37 -25.43 -9.96
CA PHE A 412 -13.41 -25.52 -11.42
C PHE A 412 -13.60 -24.14 -12.07
N ASN A 413 -14.17 -23.18 -11.33
CA ASN A 413 -14.33 -21.79 -11.75
C ASN A 413 -13.81 -20.81 -10.68
N PRO A 414 -12.52 -20.90 -10.30
CA PRO A 414 -12.00 -20.13 -9.18
C PRO A 414 -11.97 -18.63 -9.51
N SER A 415 -12.44 -17.79 -8.58
CA SER A 415 -12.19 -16.35 -8.63
C SER A 415 -10.84 -16.01 -8.00
N PHE A 416 -10.09 -15.14 -8.65
CA PHE A 416 -8.83 -14.58 -8.12
C PHE A 416 -9.05 -13.16 -7.62
N ASP A 417 -9.85 -12.37 -8.34
CA ASP A 417 -10.19 -10.98 -8.01
C ASP A 417 -8.95 -10.14 -7.67
N GLN A 418 -7.91 -10.25 -8.52
CA GLN A 418 -6.61 -9.64 -8.29
C GLN A 418 -6.22 -8.71 -9.45
N ALA A 419 -5.58 -7.59 -9.11
CA ALA A 419 -5.11 -6.59 -10.05
C ALA A 419 -3.58 -6.54 -10.07
N PHE A 420 -3.02 -6.30 -11.25
CA PHE A 420 -1.61 -6.00 -11.45
C PHE A 420 -1.50 -4.65 -12.17
N THR A 421 -0.92 -3.66 -11.49
CA THR A 421 -0.68 -2.34 -12.05
C THR A 421 0.79 -2.22 -12.43
N ILE A 422 1.04 -1.77 -13.67
CA ILE A 422 2.36 -1.68 -14.26
C ILE A 422 2.57 -0.24 -14.74
N PRO A 423 3.39 0.55 -14.03
CA PRO A 423 3.85 1.85 -14.55
C PRO A 423 4.54 1.67 -15.90
N ILE A 424 4.18 2.51 -16.86
CA ILE A 424 4.73 2.52 -18.21
C ILE A 424 5.73 3.67 -18.32
N THR A 425 6.95 3.35 -18.71
CA THR A 425 7.99 4.33 -19.03
C THR A 425 8.17 4.44 -20.55
N THR A 426 8.89 5.48 -21.00
CA THR A 426 9.11 5.76 -22.43
C THR A 426 9.85 4.63 -23.15
N ASP A 427 10.78 3.95 -22.48
CA ASP A 427 11.54 2.81 -23.00
C ASP A 427 10.66 1.58 -23.24
N MET A 428 9.62 1.36 -22.42
CA MET A 428 8.66 0.27 -22.63
C MET A 428 7.80 0.48 -23.88
N LEU A 429 7.62 1.72 -24.32
CA LEU A 429 6.80 2.08 -25.48
C LEU A 429 7.58 2.06 -26.80
N ALA A 430 8.91 2.00 -26.77
CA ALA A 430 9.73 1.95 -27.99
C ALA A 430 9.48 0.67 -28.80
N ASN A 431 9.26 -0.45 -28.12
CA ASN A 431 8.84 -1.73 -28.71
C ASN A 431 7.91 -2.46 -27.73
N PRO A 432 6.61 -2.10 -27.70
CA PRO A 432 5.71 -2.58 -26.67
C PRO A 432 5.45 -4.08 -26.84
N ALA A 433 5.80 -4.85 -25.81
CA ALA A 433 5.52 -6.28 -25.77
C ALA A 433 4.00 -6.55 -25.73
N GLY A 434 3.59 -7.74 -26.16
CA GLY A 434 2.24 -8.25 -25.88
C GLY A 434 2.10 -8.68 -24.41
N PHE A 435 0.87 -8.73 -23.92
CA PHE A 435 0.54 -9.31 -22.63
C PHE A 435 0.33 -10.81 -22.80
N GLN A 436 0.92 -11.61 -21.92
CA GLN A 436 0.69 -13.05 -21.85
C GLN A 436 -0.03 -13.40 -20.55
N LEU A 437 -1.16 -14.10 -20.69
CA LEU A 437 -1.94 -14.65 -19.58
C LEU A 437 -1.73 -16.16 -19.58
N SER A 438 -0.94 -16.68 -18.64
CA SER A 438 -0.65 -18.10 -18.51
C SER A 438 -1.42 -18.71 -17.34
N LEU A 439 -2.20 -19.74 -17.62
CA LEU A 439 -2.84 -20.57 -16.60
C LEU A 439 -1.82 -21.60 -16.09
N LEU A 440 -1.57 -21.57 -14.79
CA LEU A 440 -0.70 -22.53 -14.12
C LEU A 440 -1.52 -23.46 -13.24
N ASN A 441 -1.09 -24.71 -13.13
CA ASN A 441 -1.48 -25.61 -12.04
C ASN A 441 -0.22 -25.98 -11.25
N LYS A 442 -0.16 -25.58 -9.97
CA LYS A 442 1.09 -25.56 -9.20
C LYS A 442 2.14 -24.72 -9.94
N THR A 443 3.20 -25.37 -10.44
CA THR A 443 4.28 -24.73 -11.20
C THR A 443 4.21 -24.98 -12.71
N ALA A 444 3.32 -25.87 -13.17
CA ALA A 444 3.23 -26.24 -14.58
C ALA A 444 2.28 -25.29 -15.32
N GLU A 445 2.71 -24.76 -16.46
CA GLU A 445 1.82 -24.03 -17.37
C GLU A 445 0.95 -25.03 -18.14
N VAL A 446 -0.37 -24.89 -18.02
CA VAL A 446 -1.36 -25.79 -18.63
C VAL A 446 -2.05 -25.16 -19.84
N GLY A 447 -1.87 -23.85 -20.04
CA GLY A 447 -2.45 -23.08 -21.14
C GLY A 447 -2.06 -21.62 -21.07
N SER A 448 -2.14 -20.91 -22.19
CA SER A 448 -1.92 -19.45 -22.21
C SER A 448 -2.64 -18.76 -23.36
N ALA A 449 -2.85 -17.45 -23.18
CA ALA A 449 -3.39 -16.55 -24.18
C ALA A 449 -2.46 -15.33 -24.33
N GLN A 450 -2.39 -14.78 -25.54
CA GLN A 450 -1.65 -13.55 -25.81
C GLN A 450 -2.59 -12.45 -26.27
N VAL A 451 -2.30 -11.23 -25.82
CA VAL A 451 -3.01 -10.01 -26.20
C VAL A 451 -1.98 -9.00 -26.69
N ALA A 452 -2.11 -8.52 -27.93
CA ALA A 452 -1.19 -7.51 -28.42
C ALA A 452 -1.45 -6.17 -27.75
N PHE A 453 -0.39 -5.41 -27.44
CA PHE A 453 -0.52 -4.05 -26.89
C PHE A 453 -1.43 -3.16 -27.74
N ARG A 454 -1.33 -3.29 -29.07
CA ARG A 454 -2.14 -2.53 -30.04
C ARG A 454 -3.63 -2.86 -29.95
N ASP A 455 -4.00 -4.09 -29.64
CA ASP A 455 -5.40 -4.49 -29.52
C ASP A 455 -6.04 -3.76 -28.33
N VAL A 456 -5.32 -3.64 -27.22
CA VAL A 456 -5.76 -2.86 -26.06
C VAL A 456 -5.79 -1.36 -26.37
N LEU A 457 -4.72 -0.84 -27.00
CA LEU A 457 -4.61 0.58 -27.35
C LEU A 457 -5.74 1.07 -28.27
N THR A 458 -6.25 0.20 -29.14
CA THR A 458 -7.32 0.52 -30.11
C THR A 458 -8.71 0.12 -29.65
N ALA A 459 -8.84 -0.58 -28.51
CA ALA A 459 -10.12 -0.92 -27.91
C ALA A 459 -10.86 0.32 -27.41
N GLU A 460 -12.20 0.23 -27.31
CA GLU A 460 -13.01 1.31 -26.77
C GLU A 460 -12.58 1.64 -25.34
N GLY A 461 -12.30 2.93 -25.09
CA GLY A 461 -11.81 3.39 -23.80
C GLY A 461 -10.42 2.87 -23.41
N MET A 462 -9.68 2.25 -24.35
CA MET A 462 -8.38 1.59 -24.10
C MET A 462 -8.48 0.43 -23.10
N ILE A 463 -9.62 -0.26 -23.09
CA ILE A 463 -9.92 -1.39 -22.21
C ILE A 463 -10.33 -2.60 -23.05
N LEU A 464 -9.58 -3.70 -22.93
CA LEU A 464 -9.93 -4.99 -23.51
C LEU A 464 -10.35 -5.96 -22.40
N GLN A 465 -11.62 -6.35 -22.38
CA GLN A 465 -12.18 -7.28 -21.41
C GLN A 465 -12.75 -8.50 -22.14
N ASP A 466 -12.31 -9.70 -21.76
CA ASP A 466 -12.77 -10.94 -22.41
C ASP A 466 -12.57 -12.19 -21.52
N ASN A 467 -13.10 -13.32 -21.99
CA ASN A 467 -12.72 -14.67 -21.55
C ASN A 467 -11.67 -15.23 -22.52
N PHE A 468 -10.41 -15.02 -22.19
CA PHE A 468 -9.29 -15.43 -23.02
C PHE A 468 -9.12 -16.95 -23.00
N ASN A 469 -9.37 -17.60 -24.13
CA ASN A 469 -9.20 -19.05 -24.27
C ASN A 469 -7.73 -19.43 -24.10
N VAL A 470 -7.44 -20.34 -23.16
CA VAL A 470 -6.08 -20.82 -22.86
C VAL A 470 -5.85 -22.26 -23.31
N GLY A 471 -6.80 -22.84 -24.04
CA GLY A 471 -6.79 -24.23 -24.48
C GLY A 471 -7.52 -25.18 -23.52
N ASN A 472 -7.71 -26.42 -23.98
CA ASN A 472 -8.38 -27.49 -23.23
C ASN A 472 -9.80 -27.19 -22.75
N GLY A 473 -10.50 -26.22 -23.36
CA GLY A 473 -11.84 -25.81 -22.94
C GLY A 473 -11.86 -24.74 -21.82
N SER A 474 -10.71 -24.46 -21.20
CA SER A 474 -10.63 -23.46 -20.13
C SER A 474 -10.38 -22.05 -20.68
N SER A 475 -10.82 -21.04 -19.93
CA SER A 475 -10.56 -19.63 -20.24
C SER A 475 -10.22 -18.80 -19.01
N ILE A 476 -9.43 -17.74 -19.20
CA ILE A 476 -9.13 -16.74 -18.18
C ILE A 476 -10.04 -15.54 -18.40
N ARG A 477 -10.90 -15.22 -17.42
CA ARG A 477 -11.71 -13.99 -17.43
C ARG A 477 -10.86 -12.83 -16.94
N ALA A 478 -10.49 -11.92 -17.84
CA ALA A 478 -9.59 -10.80 -17.52
C ALA A 478 -9.98 -9.49 -18.21
N GLN A 479 -9.44 -8.39 -17.69
CA GLN A 479 -9.49 -7.06 -18.31
C GLN A 479 -8.07 -6.49 -18.36
N ILE A 480 -7.65 -5.97 -19.51
CA ILE A 480 -6.40 -5.24 -19.68
C ILE A 480 -6.77 -3.80 -20.06
N ALA A 481 -6.28 -2.83 -19.30
CA ALA A 481 -6.52 -1.41 -19.55
C ALA A 481 -5.20 -0.66 -19.70
N LEU A 482 -5.17 0.33 -20.58
CA LEU A 482 -4.06 1.26 -20.76
C LEU A 482 -4.54 2.69 -20.50
N HIS A 483 -3.72 3.46 -19.81
CA HIS A 483 -3.95 4.90 -19.60
C HIS A 483 -2.64 5.64 -19.90
N GLY A 484 -2.73 6.76 -20.62
CA GLY A 484 -1.65 7.76 -20.65
C GLY A 484 -1.68 8.61 -19.38
N VAL A 485 -0.64 9.40 -19.14
CA VAL A 485 -0.64 10.40 -18.07
C VAL A 485 -0.51 11.81 -18.63
N THR A 486 -1.27 12.77 -18.11
CA THR A 486 -1.19 14.19 -18.50
C THR A 486 -1.15 15.10 -17.28
N GLU A 487 -0.29 16.12 -17.28
CA GLU A 487 -0.18 17.07 -16.17
C GLU A 487 -1.53 17.76 -15.90
N ALA A 488 -1.94 17.77 -14.63
CA ALA A 488 -3.12 18.49 -14.19
C ALA A 488 -2.86 20.00 -14.24
N GLN A 489 -3.82 20.76 -14.79
CA GLN A 489 -3.74 22.23 -14.87
C GLN A 489 -4.24 22.91 -13.60
#